data_AF-A0A3B0W1K4-F1
#
_entry.id   AF-A0A3B0W1K4-F1
#
_cell.length_a   1.000
_cell.length_b   1.000
_cell.length_c   1.000
_cell.angle_alpha   90.00
_cell.angle_beta   90.00
_cell.angle_gamma   90.00
#
_symmetry.space_group_name_H-M   'P 1'
#
loop_
_entity.id
_entity.type
_entity.pdbx_description
1 polymer ?
#
loop_
_entity_poly.entity_id
_entity_poly.type
_entity_poly.pdbx_seq_one_letter_code
_entity_poly.pdbx_strand_id
1 'polypeptide(L)'
;MIGRYCPNCDLLILHKDKVESMMVYSMEQVDPSLIGNDYLIVGTVERKGWRESRKQTSNYDVIFDNMHDFKEVVVFESAHWGWVSDD
;
A
#
# COMPACT_ATOMS: atom_id res chain seq x y z
N MET A 1 6.66 -4.48 7.44
CA MET A 1 5.88 -4.97 6.28
C MET A 1 6.87 -5.41 5.20
N ILE A 2 6.77 -6.64 4.69
CA ILE A 2 7.62 -7.10 3.57
C ILE A 2 6.71 -7.27 2.36
N GLY A 3 6.66 -6.25 1.50
CA GLY A 3 6.09 -6.37 0.16
C GLY A 3 7.10 -7.01 -0.77
N ARG A 4 6.61 -7.72 -1.80
CA ARG A 4 7.47 -8.22 -2.88
C ARG A 4 7.30 -7.32 -4.08
N TYR A 5 8.42 -6.83 -4.62
CA TYR A 5 8.43 -6.10 -5.88
C TYR A 5 8.86 -7.04 -7.00
N CYS A 6 8.07 -7.12 -8.07
CA CYS A 6 8.43 -7.82 -9.29
C CYS A 6 8.89 -6.81 -10.35
N PRO A 7 10.19 -6.72 -10.68
CA PRO A 7 10.69 -5.76 -11.66
C PRO A 7 10.22 -6.06 -13.09
N ASN A 8 9.99 -7.32 -13.44
CA ASN A 8 9.55 -7.70 -14.78
C ASN A 8 8.10 -7.31 -15.06
N CYS A 9 7.25 -7.34 -14.02
CA CYS A 9 5.85 -6.95 -14.11
C CYS A 9 5.60 -5.51 -13.66
N ASP A 10 6.60 -4.87 -13.06
CA ASP A 10 6.50 -3.60 -12.34
C ASP A 10 5.37 -3.57 -11.30
N LEU A 11 5.23 -4.67 -10.54
CA LEU A 11 4.17 -4.84 -9.55
C LEU A 11 4.72 -4.83 -8.13
N LEU A 12 4.11 -4.02 -7.27
CA LEU A 12 4.23 -4.13 -5.83
C LEU A 12 3.13 -5.05 -5.29
N ILE A 13 3.53 -6.20 -4.76
CA ILE A 13 2.62 -7.24 -4.28
C ILE A 13 2.61 -7.20 -2.75
N LEU A 14 1.43 -6.97 -2.19
CA LEU A 14 1.17 -6.89 -0.75
C LEU A 14 0.11 -7.92 -0.34
N HIS A 15 0.30 -8.52 0.83
CA HIS A 15 -0.72 -9.39 1.42
C HIS A 15 -1.71 -8.54 2.21
N LYS A 16 -2.99 -8.58 1.84
CA LYS A 16 -4.06 -7.75 2.42
C LYS A 16 -4.07 -7.79 3.94
N ASP A 17 -4.12 -8.98 4.54
CA ASP A 17 -4.15 -9.14 6.00
C ASP A 17 -2.97 -8.48 6.72
N LYS A 18 -1.79 -8.42 6.08
CA LYS A 18 -0.61 -7.80 6.67
C LYS A 18 -0.67 -6.27 6.60
N VAL A 19 -1.26 -5.72 5.55
CA VAL A 19 -1.53 -4.28 5.42
C VAL A 19 -2.55 -3.85 6.46
N GLU A 20 -3.68 -4.55 6.52
CA GLU A 20 -4.77 -4.24 7.43
C GLU A 20 -4.37 -4.40 8.91
N SER A 21 -3.64 -5.47 9.26
CA SER A 21 -3.11 -5.62 10.62
C SER A 21 -2.20 -4.46 11.04
N MET A 22 -1.37 -3.95 10.12
CA MET A 22 -0.51 -2.79 10.39
C MET A 22 -1.34 -1.52 10.57
N MET A 23 -2.35 -1.30 9.73
CA MET A 23 -3.23 -0.13 9.83
C MET A 23 -4.01 -0.15 11.14
N VAL A 24 -4.61 -1.28 11.52
CA VAL A 24 -5.29 -1.47 12.81
C VAL A 24 -4.36 -1.11 13.95
N TYR A 25 -3.18 -1.73 14.03
CA TYR A 25 -2.20 -1.45 15.08
C TYR A 25 -1.83 0.04 15.16
N SER A 26 -1.72 0.72 14.02
CA SER A 26 -1.35 2.14 13.99
C SER A 26 -2.50 3.07 14.38
N MET A 27 -3.73 2.73 13.98
CA MET A 27 -4.92 3.56 14.20
C MET A 27 -5.56 3.32 15.56
N GLU A 28 -5.37 2.15 16.17
CA GLU A 28 -5.87 1.84 17.52
C GLU A 28 -5.51 2.89 18.58
N GLN A 29 -4.33 3.50 18.46
CA GLN A 29 -3.84 4.51 19.40
C GLN A 29 -4.07 5.96 18.94
N VAL A 30 -4.37 6.16 17.65
CA VAL A 30 -4.47 7.49 17.03
C VAL A 30 -5.93 7.89 16.83
N ASP A 31 -6.67 7.06 16.10
CA ASP A 31 -8.09 7.22 15.83
C ASP A 31 -8.73 5.87 15.46
N PRO A 32 -9.33 5.16 16.43
CA PRO A 32 -9.97 3.87 16.19
C PRO A 32 -11.14 3.92 15.21
N SER A 33 -11.74 5.10 14.97
CA SER A 33 -12.89 5.24 14.05
C SER A 33 -12.52 5.02 12.59
N LEU A 34 -11.22 5.04 12.26
CA LEU A 34 -10.71 4.79 10.92
C LEU A 34 -10.54 3.29 10.61
N ILE A 35 -10.67 2.41 11.62
CA ILE A 35 -10.52 0.97 11.45
C ILE A 35 -11.74 0.39 10.71
N GLY A 36 -11.48 -0.33 9.61
CA GLY A 36 -12.52 -0.97 8.81
C GLY A 36 -13.07 -0.11 7.67
N ASN A 37 -12.59 1.14 7.53
CA ASN A 37 -12.92 1.99 6.40
C ASN A 37 -12.17 1.56 5.13
N ASP A 38 -12.70 1.98 3.98
CA ASP A 38 -11.98 1.89 2.70
C ASP A 38 -10.67 2.69 2.77
N TYR A 39 -9.65 2.17 2.11
CA TYR A 39 -8.32 2.78 2.06
C TYR A 39 -7.75 2.73 0.66
N LEU A 40 -6.93 3.73 0.34
CA LEU A 40 -6.15 3.79 -0.88
C LEU A 40 -4.68 3.63 -0.53
N ILE A 41 -4.00 2.69 -1.18
CA ILE A 41 -2.55 2.60 -1.14
C ILE A 41 -2.02 3.44 -2.27
N VAL A 42 -1.17 4.40 -1.94
CA VAL A 42 -0.56 5.35 -2.86
C VAL A 42 0.93 5.04 -3.01
N GLY A 43 1.43 5.13 -4.23
CA GLY A 43 2.81 4.87 -4.59
C GLY A 43 3.77 5.96 -4.11
N THR A 44 5.05 5.60 -3.99
CA THR A 44 6.10 6.46 -3.40
C THR A 44 6.14 7.87 -3.99
N VAL A 45 6.28 8.82 -3.08
CA VAL A 45 6.62 10.22 -3.36
C VAL A 45 7.90 10.28 -4.20
N GLU A 46 7.93 11.11 -5.23
CA GLU A 46 9.16 11.43 -5.98
C GLU A 46 10.34 11.59 -5.00
N ARG A 47 11.52 10.99 -5.29
CA ARG A 47 12.66 11.00 -4.34
C ARG A 47 13.04 12.43 -3.89
N LYS A 48 12.85 13.42 -4.75
CA LYS A 48 13.05 14.84 -4.43
C LYS A 48 11.98 15.33 -3.44
N GLY A 49 10.69 15.15 -3.77
CA GLY A 49 9.57 15.46 -2.89
C GLY A 49 9.68 14.76 -1.52
N TRP A 50 10.10 13.50 -1.47
CA TRP A 50 10.29 12.76 -0.21
C TRP A 50 11.40 13.35 0.68
N ARG A 51 12.48 13.86 0.08
CA ARG A 51 13.56 14.51 0.85
C ARG A 51 13.15 15.90 1.33
N GLU A 52 12.35 16.60 0.55
CA GLU A 52 11.84 17.93 0.89
C GLU A 52 10.76 17.84 1.98
N SER A 53 9.86 16.86 1.90
CA SER A 53 8.84 16.62 2.93
C SER A 53 9.43 16.23 4.28
N ARG A 54 10.52 15.44 4.31
CA ARG A 54 11.23 15.13 5.57
C ARG A 54 11.79 16.37 6.29
N LYS A 55 12.00 17.48 5.58
CA LYS A 55 12.45 18.75 6.18
C LYS A 55 11.30 19.61 6.69
N GLN A 56 10.07 19.31 6.26
CA GLN A 56 8.86 20.06 6.57
C GLN A 56 7.89 19.14 7.33
N THR A 57 8.23 18.85 8.59
CA THR A 57 7.56 17.86 9.45
C THR A 57 6.07 18.12 9.71
N SER A 58 5.56 19.30 9.36
CA SER A 58 4.18 19.73 9.60
C SER A 58 3.37 20.04 8.34
N ASN A 59 3.99 20.04 7.15
CA ASN A 59 3.30 20.33 5.90
C ASN A 59 3.22 19.07 5.03
N TYR A 60 2.04 18.46 5.00
CA TYR A 60 1.75 17.27 4.20
C TYR A 60 1.41 17.60 2.74
N ASP A 61 1.18 18.87 2.37
CA ASP A 61 0.82 19.28 1.01
C ASP A 61 1.90 18.84 0.01
N VAL A 62 3.18 19.02 0.37
CA VAL A 62 4.32 18.57 -0.44
C VAL A 62 4.33 17.06 -0.64
N ILE A 63 3.83 16.28 0.32
CA ILE A 63 3.72 14.83 0.20
C ILE A 63 2.59 14.47 -0.77
N PHE A 64 1.44 15.13 -0.65
CA PHE A 64 0.28 14.88 -1.51
C PHE A 64 0.51 15.32 -2.96
N ASP A 65 1.15 16.47 -3.19
CA ASP A 65 1.45 16.99 -4.54
C ASP A 65 2.45 16.12 -5.31
N ASN A 66 3.31 15.40 -4.57
CA ASN A 66 4.33 14.52 -5.16
C ASN A 66 3.93 13.04 -5.06
N MET A 67 2.69 12.76 -4.66
CA MET A 67 2.15 11.42 -4.55
C MET A 67 1.69 10.96 -5.91
N HIS A 68 2.10 9.76 -6.29
CA HIS A 68 1.64 9.14 -7.52
C HIS A 68 0.77 7.95 -7.15
N ASP A 69 -0.45 7.94 -7.68
CA ASP A 69 -1.29 6.76 -7.60
C ASP A 69 -0.67 5.61 -8.41
N PHE A 70 -1.01 4.38 -8.06
CA PHE A 70 -0.68 3.25 -8.90
C PHE A 70 -1.52 3.33 -10.18
N LYS A 71 -0.89 2.99 -11.32
CA LYS A 71 -1.60 2.96 -12.60
C LYS A 71 -2.82 2.03 -12.58
N GLU A 72 -2.71 0.92 -11.84
CA GLU A 72 -3.73 -0.10 -11.73
C GLU A 72 -3.61 -0.82 -10.38
N VAL A 73 -4.75 -1.20 -9.81
CA VAL A 73 -4.83 -2.05 -8.62
C VAL A 73 -5.35 -3.42 -9.04
N VAL A 74 -4.51 -4.44 -8.89
CA VAL A 74 -4.83 -5.83 -9.23
C VAL A 74 -5.01 -6.66 -7.97
N VAL A 75 -6.09 -7.46 -7.92
CA VAL A 75 -6.35 -8.40 -6.83
C VAL A 75 -6.04 -9.80 -7.33
N PHE A 76 -5.09 -10.46 -6.67
CA PHE A 76 -4.78 -11.86 -6.92
C PHE A 76 -5.40 -12.71 -5.81
N GLU A 77 -6.22 -13.66 -6.21
CA GLU A 77 -6.62 -14.75 -5.33
C GLU A 77 -5.65 -15.91 -5.54
N SER A 78 -5.32 -16.63 -4.47
CA SER A 78 -4.67 -17.92 -4.65
C SER A 78 -5.57 -18.77 -5.53
N ALA A 79 -5.02 -19.37 -6.59
CA ALA A 79 -5.75 -20.38 -7.35
C ALA A 79 -6.38 -21.35 -6.35
N HIS A 80 -7.71 -21.49 -6.40
CA HIS A 80 -8.45 -22.31 -5.45
C HIS A 80 -7.76 -23.67 -5.32
N TRP A 81 -7.38 -24.04 -4.09
CA TRP A 81 -6.67 -25.28 -3.83
C TRP A 81 -7.59 -26.49 -4.09
N GLY A 82 -7.55 -26.97 -5.32
CA GLY A 82 -7.76 -28.35 -5.70
C GLY A 82 -6.65 -28.77 -6.65
N TRP A 83 -6.32 -30.06 -6.71
CA TRP A 83 -5.61 -30.59 -7.87
C TRP A 83 -6.53 -30.41 -9.07
N VAL A 84 -6.19 -29.51 -10.00
CA VAL A 84 -6.87 -29.45 -11.30
C VAL A 84 -6.32 -30.64 -12.09
N SER A 85 -7.10 -31.70 -12.24
CA SER A 85 -6.82 -32.75 -13.21
C SER A 85 -7.13 -32.22 -14.61
N ASP A 86 -6.21 -32.44 -15.55
CA ASP A 86 -6.43 -32.14 -16.97
C ASP A 86 -7.54 -33.06 -17.54
N ASP A 87 -8.71 -32.49 -17.81
CA ASP A 87 -9.70 -32.96 -18.81
C ASP A 87 -10.44 -31.74 -19.39
#